data_AF-L8JD49-F1
#
_entry.id   AF-L8JD49-F1
#
_cell.length_a   1.000
_cell.length_b   1.000
_cell.length_c   1.000
_cell.angle_alpha   90.00
_cell.angle_beta   90.00
_cell.angle_gamma   90.00
#
_symmetry.space_group_name_H-M   'P 1'
#
loop_
_entity.id
_entity.type
_entity.pdbx_description
1 polymer ?
#
loop_
_entity_poly.entity_id
_entity_poly.type
_entity_poly.pdbx_seq_one_letter_code
_entity_poly.pdbx_strand_id
1 'polypeptide(L)'
;MKKFLLPFASVALLSGCMSTQLVPPPTDFVGSLSDEYKAEFMKFNDAPSRPFRGGMQNFQFDQERSLLTVLYRLPNPRWYWNVHKSEVEKDLFPYVCNEFDHELEQGLGVRYWYVGNGGFVTDVVTDKTCIDLSQG
;
A
#
# COMPACT_ATOMS: atom_id res chain seq x y z
N MET A 1 2.74 -67.69 -2.62
CA MET A 1 1.72 -66.65 -2.79
C MET A 1 2.17 -65.41 -2.02
N LYS A 2 2.68 -64.37 -2.69
CA LYS A 2 3.13 -63.12 -2.06
C LYS A 2 2.33 -61.96 -2.69
N LYS A 3 1.55 -61.28 -1.86
CA LYS A 3 0.57 -60.26 -2.22
C LYS A 3 1.30 -58.98 -2.67
N PHE A 4 0.96 -58.48 -3.84
CA PHE A 4 1.32 -57.13 -4.30
C PHE A 4 0.45 -56.11 -3.56
N LEU A 5 1.08 -55.19 -2.83
CA LEU A 5 0.42 -54.01 -2.26
C LEU A 5 0.73 -52.82 -3.17
N LEU A 6 -0.32 -52.26 -3.77
CA LEU A 6 -0.31 -51.03 -4.58
C LEU A 6 0.06 -49.82 -3.69
N PRO A 7 0.84 -48.85 -4.19
CA PRO A 7 1.08 -47.62 -3.45
C PRO A 7 -0.13 -46.68 -3.61
N PHE A 8 -0.72 -46.31 -2.48
CA PHE A 8 -1.65 -45.18 -2.37
C PHE A 8 -0.88 -43.91 -2.72
N ALA A 9 -1.11 -43.36 -3.92
CA ALA A 9 -0.68 -42.03 -4.29
C ALA A 9 -1.55 -41.02 -3.52
N SER A 10 -1.08 -40.57 -2.36
CA SER A 10 -1.66 -39.44 -1.64
C SER A 10 -1.48 -38.19 -2.48
N VAL A 11 -2.52 -37.80 -3.21
CA VAL A 11 -2.64 -36.49 -3.85
C VAL A 11 -2.63 -35.46 -2.73
N ALA A 12 -1.47 -34.84 -2.50
CA ALA A 12 -1.33 -33.68 -1.65
C ALA A 12 -2.11 -32.54 -2.29
N LEU A 13 -3.38 -32.40 -1.89
CA LEU A 13 -4.17 -31.20 -2.13
C LEU A 13 -3.49 -30.08 -1.35
N LEU A 14 -2.57 -29.38 -2.02
CA LEU A 14 -2.08 -28.07 -1.63
C LEU A 14 -3.29 -27.15 -1.58
N SER A 15 -3.89 -27.07 -0.39
CA SER A 15 -4.90 -26.07 -0.06
C SER A 15 -4.27 -24.72 -0.31
N GLY A 16 -4.67 -24.09 -1.41
CA GLY A 16 -4.15 -22.80 -1.84
C GLY A 16 -4.26 -21.82 -0.69
N CYS A 17 -3.15 -21.15 -0.36
CA CYS A 17 -3.20 -19.92 0.38
C CYS A 17 -4.09 -18.97 -0.43
N MET A 18 -5.34 -18.80 0.01
CA MET A 18 -6.22 -17.78 -0.51
C MET A 18 -5.62 -16.45 -0.04
N SER A 19 -4.69 -15.91 -0.83
CA SER A 19 -4.20 -14.55 -0.66
C SER A 19 -5.40 -13.66 -0.86
N THR A 20 -5.94 -13.13 0.22
CA THR A 20 -7.01 -12.14 0.18
C THR A 20 -6.39 -10.88 -0.39
N GLN A 21 -6.51 -10.71 -1.71
CA GLN A 21 -6.05 -9.53 -2.40
C GLN A 21 -6.87 -8.34 -1.91
N LEU A 22 -6.19 -7.36 -1.34
CA LEU A 22 -6.83 -6.18 -0.79
C LEU A 22 -7.35 -5.31 -1.94
N VAL A 23 -8.60 -4.86 -1.84
CA VAL A 23 -9.19 -3.90 -2.77
C VAL A 23 -8.85 -2.49 -2.25
N PRO A 24 -8.19 -1.64 -3.05
CA PRO A 24 -7.83 -0.30 -2.62
C PRO A 24 -9.06 0.53 -2.25
N PRO A 25 -8.95 1.42 -1.26
CA PRO A 25 -10.02 2.35 -0.94
C PRO A 25 -10.27 3.27 -2.14
N PRO A 26 -11.54 3.63 -2.41
CA PRO A 26 -11.89 4.50 -3.52
C PRO A 26 -11.23 5.87 -3.37
N THR A 27 -11.12 6.59 -4.49
CA THR A 27 -10.62 7.96 -4.55
C THR A 27 -11.12 8.63 -5.82
N ASP A 28 -11.35 9.92 -5.68
CA ASP A 28 -11.68 10.90 -6.71
C ASP A 28 -10.43 11.64 -7.25
N PHE A 29 -9.25 11.38 -6.67
CA PHE A 29 -7.99 11.95 -7.14
C PHE A 29 -7.63 11.44 -8.55
N VAL A 30 -7.17 12.37 -9.40
CA VAL A 30 -6.63 12.10 -10.72
C VAL A 30 -5.36 12.93 -10.90
N GLY A 31 -4.21 12.27 -10.89
CA GLY A 31 -2.91 12.86 -11.16
C GLY A 31 -2.48 12.71 -12.62
N SER A 32 -1.39 13.38 -12.98
CA SER A 32 -0.97 13.61 -14.37
C SER A 32 0.45 13.16 -14.68
N LEU A 33 0.98 12.17 -13.96
CA LEU A 33 2.33 11.66 -14.21
C LEU A 33 2.50 11.25 -15.67
N SER A 34 3.70 11.52 -16.20
CA SER A 34 4.13 11.03 -17.51
C SER A 34 4.21 9.50 -17.52
N ASP A 35 4.19 8.91 -18.72
CA ASP A 35 4.29 7.46 -18.86
C ASP A 35 5.63 6.91 -18.37
N GLU A 36 6.69 7.71 -18.45
CA GLU A 36 8.01 7.38 -17.90
C GLU A 36 7.95 7.20 -16.38
N TYR A 37 7.42 8.21 -15.66
CA TYR A 37 7.22 8.09 -14.21
C TYR A 37 6.29 6.94 -13.85
N LYS A 38 5.18 6.78 -14.56
CA LYS A 38 4.25 5.66 -14.33
C LYS A 38 4.96 4.31 -14.44
N ALA A 39 5.83 4.12 -15.42
CA ALA A 39 6.59 2.88 -15.58
C ALA A 39 7.57 2.63 -14.42
N GLU A 40 8.15 3.68 -13.85
CA GLU A 40 9.00 3.57 -12.66
C GLU A 40 8.19 3.19 -11.43
N PHE A 41 7.09 3.90 -11.16
CA PHE A 41 6.26 3.65 -10.00
C PHE A 41 5.53 2.31 -10.04
N MET A 42 5.21 1.79 -11.24
CA MET A 42 4.64 0.45 -11.39
C MET A 42 5.51 -0.65 -10.77
N LYS A 43 6.83 -0.46 -10.68
CA LYS A 43 7.75 -1.41 -10.02
C LYS A 43 7.46 -1.58 -8.53
N PHE A 44 6.82 -0.59 -7.88
CA PHE A 44 6.45 -0.70 -6.47
C PHE A 44 5.34 -1.73 -6.22
N ASN A 45 4.51 -2.04 -7.21
CA ASN A 45 3.45 -3.04 -7.08
C ASN A 45 4.00 -4.45 -6.85
N ASP A 46 5.19 -4.74 -7.39
CA ASP A 46 5.86 -6.04 -7.25
C ASP A 46 6.84 -6.07 -6.08
N ALA A 47 6.99 -4.95 -5.35
CA ALA A 47 7.91 -4.88 -4.23
C ALA A 47 7.44 -5.77 -3.06
N PRO A 48 8.35 -6.54 -2.43
CA PRO A 48 7.97 -7.39 -1.31
C PRO A 48 7.57 -6.55 -0.10
N SER A 49 6.61 -7.08 0.66
CA SER A 49 6.23 -6.53 1.97
C SER A 49 7.44 -6.36 2.89
N ARG A 50 7.52 -5.21 3.57
CA ARG A 50 8.55 -4.92 4.56
C ARG A 50 7.95 -4.87 5.97
N PRO A 51 8.66 -5.30 7.01
CA PRO A 51 8.18 -5.15 8.38
C PRO A 51 8.12 -3.66 8.78
N PHE A 52 7.08 -3.24 9.51
CA PHE A 52 6.92 -1.87 10.01
C PHE A 52 6.21 -1.87 11.37
N ARG A 53 6.89 -1.49 12.46
CA ARG A 53 6.29 -1.26 13.81
C ARG A 53 5.17 -2.25 14.22
N GLY A 54 5.44 -3.55 14.12
CA GLY A 54 4.44 -4.60 14.45
C GLY A 54 3.40 -4.88 13.34
N GLY A 55 3.51 -4.21 12.22
CA GLY A 55 2.76 -4.38 10.98
C GLY A 55 3.63 -4.78 9.80
N MET A 56 2.99 -4.86 8.64
CA MET A 56 3.64 -4.99 7.33
C MET A 56 3.37 -3.72 6.53
N GLN A 57 4.38 -3.26 5.78
CA GLN A 57 4.32 -2.17 4.83
C GLN A 57 4.43 -2.70 3.41
N ASN A 58 3.55 -2.26 2.54
CA ASN A 58 3.56 -2.50 1.10
C ASN A 58 3.32 -1.19 0.35
N PHE A 59 3.56 -1.22 -0.95
CA PHE A 59 3.23 -0.12 -1.85
C PHE A 59 2.24 -0.60 -2.89
N GLN A 60 1.38 0.31 -3.32
CA GLN A 60 0.48 0.08 -4.44
C GLN A 60 0.35 1.36 -5.26
N PHE A 61 0.78 1.30 -6.52
CA PHE A 61 0.64 2.36 -7.48
C PHE A 61 -0.53 2.09 -8.42
N ASP A 62 -1.46 3.05 -8.49
CA ASP A 62 -2.56 3.10 -9.46
C ASP A 62 -2.13 3.99 -10.64
N GLN A 63 -1.87 3.36 -11.78
CA GLN A 63 -1.38 4.04 -12.98
C GLN A 63 -2.42 4.99 -13.59
N GLU A 64 -3.71 4.63 -13.54
CA GLU A 64 -4.77 5.45 -14.15
C GLU A 64 -4.94 6.77 -13.40
N ARG A 65 -4.76 6.73 -12.08
CA ARG A 65 -4.88 7.90 -11.20
C ARG A 65 -3.55 8.57 -10.87
N SER A 66 -2.42 8.01 -11.29
CA SER A 66 -1.08 8.47 -10.87
C SER A 66 -0.94 8.56 -9.35
N LEU A 67 -1.43 7.55 -8.63
CA LEU A 67 -1.54 7.56 -7.16
C LEU A 67 -0.73 6.44 -6.51
N LEU A 68 0.25 6.81 -5.68
CA LEU A 68 0.96 5.89 -4.80
C LEU A 68 0.24 5.77 -3.46
N THR A 69 -0.19 4.55 -3.13
CA THR A 69 -0.72 4.20 -1.81
C THR A 69 0.32 3.43 -1.02
N VAL A 70 0.76 3.98 0.11
CA VAL A 70 1.59 3.26 1.08
C VAL A 70 0.66 2.53 2.05
N LEU A 71 0.66 1.20 1.96
CA LEU A 71 -0.21 0.32 2.72
C LEU A 71 0.49 -0.14 4.01
N TYR A 72 -0.15 0.04 5.15
CA TYR A 72 0.20 -0.57 6.42
C TYR A 72 -0.86 -1.56 6.86
N ARG A 73 -0.48 -2.80 7.16
CA ARG A 73 -1.40 -3.87 7.58
C ARG A 73 -0.96 -4.49 8.90
N LEU A 74 -1.92 -4.69 9.80
CA LEU A 74 -1.69 -5.51 11.00
C LEU A 74 -1.69 -7.00 10.63
N PRO A 75 -0.69 -7.78 11.10
CA PRO A 75 -0.62 -9.22 10.82
C PRO A 75 -1.71 -10.00 11.55
N ASN A 76 -2.15 -9.50 12.72
CA ASN A 76 -3.21 -10.12 13.51
C ASN A 76 -4.51 -9.32 13.38
N PRO A 77 -5.62 -9.92 12.91
CA PRO A 77 -6.91 -9.24 12.74
C PRO A 77 -7.56 -8.80 14.06
N ARG A 78 -7.05 -9.25 15.22
CA ARG A 78 -7.53 -8.80 16.54
C ARG A 78 -6.81 -7.56 17.06
N TRP A 79 -5.72 -7.14 16.41
CA TRP A 79 -5.03 -5.91 16.77
C TRP A 79 -5.79 -4.70 16.24
N TYR A 80 -5.54 -3.55 16.86
CA TYR A 80 -6.15 -2.28 16.49
C TYR A 80 -5.06 -1.23 16.31
N TRP A 81 -5.26 -0.34 15.35
CA TRP A 81 -4.44 0.86 15.23
C TRP A 81 -4.77 1.81 16.39
N ASN A 82 -3.75 2.24 17.12
CA ASN A 82 -3.85 3.24 18.18
C ASN A 82 -3.13 4.54 17.74
N VAL A 83 -3.46 4.99 16.54
CA VAL A 83 -3.00 6.24 15.94
C VAL A 83 -4.15 6.86 15.19
N HIS A 84 -4.25 8.18 15.19
CA HIS A 84 -5.30 8.89 14.48
C HIS A 84 -4.83 9.42 13.14
N LYS A 85 -5.76 9.54 12.17
CA LYS A 85 -5.51 10.10 10.84
C LYS A 85 -4.76 11.44 10.92
N SER A 86 -5.25 12.37 11.73
CA SER A 86 -4.65 13.70 11.89
C SER A 86 -3.20 13.68 12.41
N GLU A 87 -2.86 12.72 13.28
CA GLU A 87 -1.49 12.58 13.80
C GLU A 87 -0.56 12.07 12.70
N VAL A 88 -1.01 11.07 11.95
CA VAL A 88 -0.26 10.52 10.82
C VAL A 88 -0.07 11.57 9.72
N GLU A 89 -1.09 12.35 9.39
CA GLU A 89 -0.99 13.40 8.37
C GLU A 89 -0.01 14.50 8.79
N LYS A 90 -0.09 14.94 10.05
CA LYS A 90 0.84 15.93 10.61
C LYS A 90 2.30 15.48 10.54
N ASP A 91 2.56 14.20 10.80
CA ASP A 91 3.93 13.68 10.85
C ASP A 91 4.46 13.28 9.47
N LEU A 92 3.62 12.68 8.62
CA LEU A 92 4.06 12.10 7.35
C LEU A 92 3.96 13.06 6.17
N PHE A 93 3.03 14.02 6.14
CA PHE A 93 2.90 14.91 4.98
C PHE A 93 4.16 15.75 4.75
N PRO A 94 4.79 16.36 5.78
CA PRO A 94 6.05 17.07 5.59
C PRO A 94 7.18 16.16 5.08
N TYR A 95 7.22 14.91 5.56
CA TYR A 95 8.19 13.93 5.07
C TYR A 95 7.96 13.61 3.59
N VAL A 96 6.71 13.37 3.18
CA VAL A 96 6.36 13.11 1.77
C VAL A 96 6.72 14.30 0.88
N CYS A 97 6.41 15.52 1.31
CA CYS A 97 6.76 16.73 0.57
C CYS A 97 8.26 16.87 0.35
N ASN A 98 9.08 16.45 1.31
CA ASN A 98 10.53 16.51 1.16
C ASN A 98 11.09 15.39 0.27
N GLU A 99 10.53 14.18 0.35
CA GLU A 99 11.09 13.00 -0.35
C GLU A 99 10.57 12.84 -1.77
N PHE A 100 9.36 13.33 -2.06
CA PHE A 100 8.70 13.21 -3.35
C PHE A 100 8.43 14.57 -4.01
N ASP A 101 9.11 15.64 -3.57
CA ASP A 101 8.94 17.01 -4.04
C ASP A 101 8.78 17.08 -5.57
N HIS A 102 9.78 16.52 -6.26
CA HIS A 102 9.82 16.50 -7.72
C HIS A 102 8.64 15.71 -8.33
N GLU A 103 8.35 14.51 -7.84
CA GLU A 103 7.28 13.68 -8.42
C GLU A 103 5.89 14.25 -8.15
N LEU A 104 5.69 14.91 -7.00
CA LEU A 104 4.46 15.62 -6.67
C LEU A 104 4.22 16.80 -7.63
N GLU A 105 5.26 17.57 -7.97
CA GLU A 105 5.20 18.61 -9.01
C GLU A 105 4.83 18.04 -10.39
N GLN A 106 5.26 16.82 -10.69
CA GLN A 106 4.90 16.11 -11.93
C GLN A 106 3.48 15.51 -11.91
N GLY A 107 2.73 15.68 -10.81
CA GLY A 107 1.35 15.23 -10.68
C GLY A 107 1.18 13.85 -10.08
N LEU A 108 2.16 13.36 -9.30
CA LEU A 108 1.96 12.23 -8.39
C LEU A 108 1.00 12.63 -7.26
N GLY A 109 0.12 11.72 -6.88
CA GLY A 109 -0.54 11.75 -5.57
C GLY A 109 0.07 10.69 -4.65
N VAL A 110 0.21 10.98 -3.36
CA VAL A 110 0.64 10.00 -2.35
C VAL A 110 -0.38 9.92 -1.22
N ARG A 111 -0.80 8.72 -0.82
CA ARG A 111 -1.66 8.53 0.36
C ARG A 111 -1.23 7.33 1.19
N TYR A 112 -1.66 7.30 2.44
CA TYR A 112 -1.42 6.19 3.34
C TYR A 112 -2.72 5.45 3.65
N TRP A 113 -2.64 4.12 3.70
CA TRP A 113 -3.76 3.26 4.04
C TRP A 113 -3.40 2.33 5.18
N TYR A 114 -4.04 2.51 6.32
CA TYR A 114 -3.93 1.65 7.50
C TYR A 114 -5.06 0.62 7.48
N VAL A 115 -4.73 -0.64 7.20
CA VAL A 115 -5.68 -1.76 7.09
C VAL A 115 -5.83 -2.48 8.42
N GLY A 116 -7.07 -2.79 8.78
CA GLY A 116 -7.43 -3.52 10.00
C GLY A 116 -8.41 -2.74 10.87
N ASN A 117 -8.61 -3.18 12.11
CA ASN A 117 -9.49 -2.51 13.05
C ASN A 117 -8.92 -1.14 13.44
N GLY A 118 -9.78 -0.12 13.47
CA GLY A 118 -9.35 1.27 13.65
C GLY A 118 -8.57 1.82 12.45
N GLY A 119 -8.61 1.13 11.31
CA GLY A 119 -7.94 1.54 10.09
C GLY A 119 -8.57 2.78 9.45
N PHE A 120 -7.77 3.48 8.65
CA PHE A 120 -8.17 4.71 7.97
C PHE A 120 -7.31 4.93 6.72
N VAL A 121 -7.71 5.91 5.92
CA VAL A 121 -6.96 6.40 4.76
C VAL A 121 -6.68 7.87 4.99
N THR A 122 -5.45 8.32 4.74
CA THR A 122 -5.13 9.74 4.78
C THR A 122 -5.70 10.46 3.56
N ASP A 123 -5.72 11.77 3.61
CA ASP A 123 -5.86 12.57 2.41
C ASP A 123 -4.67 12.33 1.46
N VAL A 124 -4.85 12.69 0.20
CA VAL A 124 -3.82 12.57 -0.83
C VAL A 124 -2.91 13.79 -0.74
N VAL A 125 -1.62 13.55 -0.50
CA VAL A 125 -0.57 14.56 -0.61
C VAL A 125 -0.32 14.83 -2.09
N THR A 126 -0.37 16.12 -2.43
CA THR A 126 -0.11 16.67 -3.76
C THR A 126 0.86 17.84 -3.62
N ASP A 127 1.38 18.34 -4.74
CA ASP A 127 2.15 19.60 -4.76
C ASP A 127 1.43 20.73 -4.01
N LYS A 128 0.12 20.91 -4.27
CA LYS A 128 -0.69 21.89 -3.54
C LYS A 128 -0.67 21.70 -2.02
N THR A 129 -0.76 20.44 -1.56
CA THR A 129 -0.68 20.14 -0.13
C THR A 129 0.64 20.61 0.46
N CYS A 130 1.75 20.45 -0.26
CA CYS A 130 3.08 20.88 0.17
C CYS A 130 3.23 22.40 0.18
N ILE A 131 2.68 23.08 -0.83
CA ILE A 131 2.61 24.55 -0.87
C ILE A 131 1.83 25.07 0.35
N ASP A 132 0.64 24.51 0.62
CA ASP A 132 -0.20 24.92 1.74
C ASP A 132 0.50 24.70 3.10
N LEU A 133 1.25 23.61 3.26
CA LEU A 133 2.03 23.32 4.47
C LEU A 133 3.23 24.26 4.66
N SER A 134 3.86 24.75 3.57
CA SER A 134 5.00 25.66 3.64
C SER A 134 4.62 27.09 4.06
N GLN A 135 3.33 27.44 3.95
CA GLN A 135 2.80 28.78 4.22
C GLN A 135 2.16 28.91 5.62
N GLY A 136 1.99 27.80 6.34
CA GLY A 136 1.41 27.76 7.71
C GLY A 136 2.46 27.68 8.80
#